data_AF-A5KWH9-F1
#
_entry.id   AF-A5KWH9-F1
#
_cell.length_a   1.000
_cell.length_b   1.000
_cell.length_c   1.000
_cell.angle_alpha   90.00
_cell.angle_beta   90.00
_cell.angle_gamma   90.00
#
_symmetry.space_group_name_H-M   'P 1'
#
loop_
_entity.id
_entity.type
_entity.pdbx_description
1 polymer ?
#
loop_
_entity_poly.entity_id
_entity_poly.type
_entity_poly.pdbx_seq_one_letter_code
_entity_poly.pdbx_strand_id
1 'polypeptide(L)'
;MDQVTTAHEYIEHHLTFLTTGDGFWAFNIDSMLVSWITGLLFIGAFRYVVTKGTSGVPGRFQCFIELIFDFVNNLVKEIFQAEDKLIGPLALTTFVWVLLMNAVDLLPIDFIPALSRAMGLEKGGIEL
;
A
#
# COMPACT_ATOMS: atom_id res chain seq x y z
N MET A 1 -23.91 -23.03 6.20
CA MET A 1 -24.58 -22.23 5.14
C MET A 1 -25.49 -21.27 5.87
N ASP A 2 -24.95 -20.17 6.39
CA ASP A 2 -25.79 -19.04 6.82
C ASP A 2 -25.68 -17.97 5.75
N GLN A 3 -26.81 -17.72 5.09
CA GLN A 3 -26.95 -16.58 4.21
C GLN A 3 -27.00 -15.32 5.07
N VAL A 4 -26.15 -14.34 4.73
CA VAL A 4 -26.25 -12.98 5.24
C VAL A 4 -27.65 -12.45 4.93
N THR A 5 -28.51 -12.38 5.94
CA THR A 5 -29.95 -12.12 5.76
C THR A 5 -30.32 -10.64 5.73
N THR A 6 -29.41 -9.73 6.06
CA THR A 6 -29.67 -8.28 6.03
C THR A 6 -28.47 -7.47 5.52
N ALA A 7 -28.73 -6.38 4.79
CA ALA A 7 -27.69 -5.47 4.29
C ALA A 7 -26.87 -4.81 5.42
N HIS A 8 -27.42 -4.75 6.64
CA HIS A 8 -26.75 -4.19 7.81
C HIS A 8 -25.61 -5.09 8.31
N GLU A 9 -25.88 -6.38 8.41
CA GLU A 9 -24.92 -7.42 8.83
C GLU A 9 -23.78 -7.59 7.81
N TYR A 10 -24.08 -7.42 6.51
CA TYR A 10 -23.06 -7.38 5.44
C TYR A 10 -22.09 -6.20 5.61
N ILE A 11 -22.61 -5.02 5.96
CA ILE A 11 -21.81 -3.81 6.17
C ILE A 11 -20.96 -3.95 7.43
N GLU A 12 -21.52 -4.48 8.53
CA GLU A 12 -20.75 -4.72 9.76
C GLU A 12 -19.60 -5.71 9.54
N HIS A 13 -19.85 -6.85 8.88
CA HIS A 13 -18.80 -7.83 8.59
C HIS A 13 -17.71 -7.31 7.63
N HIS A 14 -18.01 -6.31 6.78
CA HIS A 14 -16.99 -5.64 5.96
C HIS A 14 -16.22 -4.55 6.68
N LEU A 15 -16.70 -4.12 7.85
CA LEU A 15 -16.05 -3.12 8.71
C LEU A 15 -15.26 -3.77 9.86
N THR A 16 -15.36 -5.08 10.05
CA THR A 16 -14.56 -5.82 11.02
C THR A 16 -13.16 -6.10 10.48
N PHE A 17 -12.15 -5.58 11.17
CA PHE A 17 -10.76 -5.86 10.88
C PHE A 17 -10.34 -7.22 11.44
N LEU A 18 -9.38 -7.85 10.78
CA LEU A 18 -8.76 -9.09 11.22
C LEU A 18 -7.85 -8.81 12.42
N THR A 19 -8.47 -8.80 13.60
CA THR A 19 -7.87 -8.31 14.84
C THR A 19 -7.49 -9.49 15.74
N THR A 20 -6.29 -9.49 16.30
CA THR A 20 -5.88 -10.44 17.35
C THR A 20 -5.63 -9.70 18.65
N GLY A 21 -6.40 -10.04 19.69
CA GLY A 21 -6.31 -9.48 21.04
C GLY A 21 -7.52 -8.61 21.42
N ASP A 22 -7.70 -8.38 22.73
CA ASP A 22 -8.78 -7.56 23.30
C ASP A 22 -8.24 -6.28 23.97
N GLY A 23 -8.97 -5.18 23.83
CA GLY A 23 -8.63 -3.89 24.46
C GLY A 23 -7.51 -3.13 23.76
N PHE A 24 -6.67 -2.42 24.51
CA PHE A 24 -5.56 -1.60 23.97
C PHE A 24 -4.51 -2.41 23.18
N TRP A 25 -4.44 -3.72 23.39
CA TRP A 25 -3.49 -4.64 22.74
C TRP A 25 -4.07 -5.38 21.54
N ALA A 26 -5.21 -4.92 21.02
CA ALA A 26 -5.81 -5.45 19.80
C ALA A 26 -4.98 -5.04 18.57
N PHE A 27 -4.40 -6.02 17.87
CA PHE A 27 -3.58 -5.80 16.68
C PHE A 27 -4.36 -6.09 15.40
N ASN A 28 -4.42 -5.10 14.50
CA ASN A 28 -5.03 -5.23 13.17
C ASN A 28 -4.04 -5.88 12.19
N ILE A 29 -4.12 -7.21 12.04
CA ILE A 29 -3.17 -8.00 11.25
C ILE A 29 -3.27 -7.63 9.76
N ASP A 30 -4.49 -7.40 9.28
CA ASP A 30 -4.78 -6.96 7.91
C ASP A 30 -4.05 -5.66 7.55
N SER A 31 -4.19 -4.64 8.38
CA SER A 31 -3.60 -3.31 8.18
C SER A 31 -2.07 -3.37 8.31
N MET A 32 -1.56 -4.16 9.26
CA MET A 32 -0.13 -4.40 9.40
C MET A 32 0.44 -5.07 8.14
N LEU A 33 -0.21 -6.11 7.63
CA LEU A 33 0.26 -6.85 6.46
C LEU A 33 0.30 -5.96 5.21
N VAL A 34 -0.74 -5.17 4.96
CA VAL A 34 -0.78 -4.22 3.83
C VAL A 34 0.32 -3.15 3.96
N SER A 35 0.55 -2.63 5.16
CA SER A 35 1.63 -1.66 5.41
C SER A 35 3.02 -2.25 5.14
N TRP A 36 3.26 -3.50 5.54
CA TRP A 36 4.53 -4.19 5.27
C TRP A 36 4.73 -4.49 3.78
N ILE A 37 3.70 -4.97 3.07
CA ILE A 37 3.78 -5.25 1.63
C ILE A 37 4.04 -3.96 0.84
N THR A 38 3.29 -2.90 1.11
CA THR A 38 3.47 -1.62 0.42
C THR A 38 4.82 -0.98 0.74
N GLY A 39 5.30 -1.10 1.98
CA GLY A 39 6.63 -0.64 2.38
C GLY A 39 7.75 -1.40 1.67
N LEU A 40 7.66 -2.73 1.58
CA LEU A 40 8.63 -3.55 0.82
C LEU A 40 8.59 -3.22 -0.67
N LEU A 41 7.41 -3.00 -1.24
CA LEU A 41 7.23 -2.61 -2.63
C LEU A 41 7.84 -1.24 -2.90
N PHE A 42 7.65 -0.26 -2.01
CA PHE A 42 8.28 1.05 -2.08
C PHE A 42 9.81 0.95 -2.08
N ILE A 43 10.39 0.23 -1.10
CA ILE A 43 11.84 0.02 -1.02
C ILE A 43 12.35 -0.69 -2.28
N GLY A 44 11.62 -1.70 -2.76
CA GLY A 44 11.94 -2.44 -3.98
C GLY A 44 11.95 -1.54 -5.22
N ALA A 45 10.93 -0.70 -5.38
CA ALA A 45 10.83 0.25 -6.49
C ALA A 45 11.97 1.29 -6.44
N PHE A 46 12.25 1.85 -5.26
CA PHE A 46 13.33 2.83 -5.09
C PHE A 46 14.70 2.22 -5.40
N ARG A 47 14.94 1.00 -4.91
CA ARG A 47 16.16 0.25 -5.19
C ARG A 47 16.29 -0.10 -6.67
N TYR A 48 15.19 -0.45 -7.35
CA TYR A 48 15.19 -0.71 -8.79
C TYR A 48 15.61 0.53 -9.58
N VAL A 49 15.04 1.70 -9.26
CA VAL A 49 15.36 2.97 -9.92
C VAL A 49 16.83 3.36 -9.71
N VAL A 50 17.33 3.27 -8.48
CA VAL A 50 18.73 3.60 -8.17
C VAL A 50 19.72 2.67 -8.86
N THR A 51 19.40 1.37 -8.96
CA THR A 51 20.32 0.38 -9.57
C THR A 51 20.25 0.31 -11.09
N LYS A 52 19.14 0.71 -11.69
CA LYS A 52 18.93 0.71 -13.15
C LYS A 52 18.98 2.10 -13.79
N GLY A 53 19.11 3.16 -12.99
CA GLY A 53 19.29 4.52 -13.47
C GLY A 53 20.55 4.62 -14.32
N THR A 54 20.37 4.71 -15.64
CA THR A 54 21.47 5.04 -16.56
C THR A 54 21.50 6.54 -16.79
N SER A 55 22.69 7.16 -16.74
CA SER A 55 22.88 8.58 -17.09
C SER A 55 22.91 8.82 -18.61
N GLY A 56 22.81 7.75 -19.41
CA GLY A 56 22.71 7.82 -20.87
C GLY A 56 21.27 8.05 -21.33
N VAL A 57 20.81 7.28 -22.33
CA VAL A 57 19.41 7.34 -22.79
C VAL A 57 18.55 6.52 -21.83
N PRO A 58 17.62 7.14 -21.07
CA PRO A 58 16.80 6.42 -20.10
C PRO A 58 15.84 5.46 -20.80
N GLY A 59 15.60 4.30 -20.19
CA GLY A 59 14.54 3.39 -20.63
C GLY A 59 13.15 3.98 -20.37
N ARG A 60 12.12 3.48 -21.07
CA ARG A 60 10.73 3.97 -20.94
C ARG A 60 10.22 4.01 -19.49
N PHE A 61 10.53 2.97 -18.70
CA PHE A 61 10.15 2.90 -17.29
C PHE A 61 10.93 3.86 -16.39
N GLN A 62 12.22 4.09 -16.68
CA GLN A 62 13.03 5.06 -15.95
C GLN A 62 12.48 6.47 -16.15
N CYS A 63 12.19 6.85 -17.40
CA CYS A 63 11.63 8.17 -17.73
C CYS A 63 10.28 8.43 -17.03
N PHE A 64 9.40 7.42 -16.95
CA PHE A 64 8.14 7.55 -16.21
C PHE A 64 8.36 7.84 -14.72
N ILE A 65 9.30 7.14 -14.09
CA ILE A 65 9.60 7.35 -12.66
C ILE A 65 10.31 8.69 -12.42
N GLU A 66 11.23 9.09 -13.30
CA GLU A 66 11.88 10.41 -13.24
C GLU A 66 10.85 11.54 -13.36
N LEU A 67 9.86 11.40 -14.24
CA LEU A 67 8.78 12.39 -14.38
C LEU A 67 7.96 12.52 -13.09
N ILE A 68 7.63 11.40 -12.43
CA ILE A 68 6.95 11.42 -11.13
C ILE A 68 7.85 12.05 -10.05
N PHE A 69 9.13 11.68 -10.02
CA PHE A 69 10.10 12.19 -9.05
C PHE A 69 10.24 13.72 -9.17
N ASP A 70 10.43 14.23 -10.38
CA ASP A 70 10.56 15.67 -10.64
C ASP A 70 9.26 16.41 -10.31
N PHE A 71 8.10 15.83 -10.63
CA PHE A 71 6.81 16.39 -10.25
C PHE A 71 6.69 16.59 -8.73
N VAL A 72 7.02 15.56 -7.95
CA VAL A 72 6.96 15.63 -6.48
C VAL A 72 8.01 16.60 -5.94
N ASN A 73 9.23 16.56 -6.46
CA ASN A 73 10.30 17.45 -6.03
C ASN A 73 9.97 18.93 -6.30
N ASN A 74 9.36 19.24 -7.45
CA ASN A 74 8.92 20.59 -7.78
C ASN A 74 7.78 21.05 -6.87
N LEU A 75 6.78 20.20 -6.62
CA LEU A 75 5.71 20.49 -5.65
C LEU A 75 6.26 20.83 -4.26
N VAL A 76 7.24 20.06 -3.78
CA VAL A 76 7.86 20.30 -2.47
C VAL A 76 8.59 21.63 -2.44
N LYS A 77 9.33 21.98 -3.51
CA LYS A 77 10.04 23.25 -3.63
C LYS A 77 9.11 24.47 -3.72
N GLU A 78 7.93 24.31 -4.32
CA GLU A 78 6.93 25.37 -4.37
C GLU A 78 6.30 25.65 -3.00
N ILE A 79 6.08 24.60 -2.20
CA ILE A 79 5.48 24.69 -0.87
C ILE A 79 6.50 25.16 0.18
N PHE A 80 7.72 24.61 0.13
CA PHE A 80 8.77 24.89 1.09
C PHE A 80 9.84 25.77 0.47
N GLN A 81 9.86 27.05 0.86
CA GLN A 81 10.89 28.01 0.43
C GLN A 81 12.25 27.82 1.14
N ALA A 82 12.32 26.98 2.19
CA ALA A 82 13.55 26.66 2.89
C ALA A 82 14.17 25.37 2.31
N GLU A 83 15.40 25.46 1.83
CA GLU A 83 16.15 24.28 1.37
C GLU A 83 16.65 23.45 2.55
N ASP A 84 15.88 22.42 2.90
CA ASP A 84 16.37 21.34 3.75
C ASP A 84 16.51 20.05 2.92
N LYS A 85 17.71 19.46 2.98
CA LYS A 85 18.07 18.22 2.27
C LYS A 85 17.25 17.01 2.73
N LEU A 86 16.60 17.08 3.90
CA LEU A 86 15.76 16.00 4.44
C LEU A 86 14.31 16.09 3.97
N ILE A 87 13.79 17.30 3.71
CA ILE A 87 12.38 17.51 3.38
C ILE A 87 12.05 16.87 2.02
N GLY A 88 12.92 17.03 1.02
CA GLY A 88 12.71 16.45 -0.32
C GLY A 88 12.52 14.92 -0.30
N PRO A 89 13.47 14.15 0.24
CA PRO A 89 13.37 12.69 0.32
C PRO A 89 12.20 12.20 1.19
N LEU A 90 11.89 12.88 2.30
CA LEU A 90 10.76 12.52 3.15
C LEU A 90 9.43 12.74 2.45
N ALA A 91 9.25 13.89 1.80
CA ALA A 91 8.03 14.20 1.07
C ALA A 91 7.80 13.27 -0.13
N LEU A 92 8.87 12.89 -0.84
CA LEU A 92 8.80 11.88 -1.88
C LEU A 92 8.35 10.52 -1.32
N THR A 93 8.92 10.12 -0.19
CA THR A 93 8.58 8.85 0.46
C THR A 93 7.12 8.82 0.88
N THR A 94 6.63 9.86 1.56
CA THR A 94 5.23 9.91 2.00
C THR A 94 4.26 10.00 0.82
N PHE A 95 4.58 10.78 -0.21
CA PHE A 95 3.75 10.90 -1.41
C PHE A 95 3.59 9.55 -2.12
N VAL A 96 4.71 8.90 -2.46
CA VAL A 96 4.68 7.63 -3.20
C VAL A 96 4.10 6.52 -2.33
N TRP A 97 4.43 6.48 -1.04
CA TRP A 97 3.95 5.40 -0.17
C TRP A 97 2.44 5.51 0.11
N VAL A 98 1.90 6.71 0.38
CA VAL A 98 0.45 6.91 0.52
C VAL A 98 -0.27 6.67 -0.79
N LEU A 99 0.30 7.09 -1.93
CA LEU A 99 -0.25 6.77 -3.25
C LEU A 99 -0.35 5.25 -3.46
N LEU A 100 0.66 4.49 -3.05
CA LEU A 100 0.65 3.03 -3.14
C LEU A 100 -0.39 2.39 -2.22
N MET A 101 -0.55 2.87 -0.98
CA MET A 101 -1.61 2.38 -0.09
C MET A 101 -2.99 2.66 -0.69
N ASN A 102 -3.22 3.87 -1.20
CA ASN A 102 -4.48 4.21 -1.89
C ASN A 102 -4.68 3.42 -3.18
N ALA A 103 -3.60 3.02 -3.87
CA ALA A 103 -3.70 2.19 -5.07
C ALA A 103 -4.10 0.74 -4.75
N VAL A 104 -3.79 0.24 -3.54
CA VAL A 104 -4.29 -1.06 -3.08
C VAL A 104 -5.81 -1.03 -2.91
N ASP A 105 -6.38 0.08 -2.45
CA ASP A 105 -7.85 0.24 -2.32
C ASP A 105 -8.58 0.26 -3.68
N LEU A 106 -7.87 0.53 -4.79
CA LEU A 106 -8.45 0.40 -6.13
C LEU A 106 -8.64 -1.07 -6.55
N LEU A 107 -7.96 -2.01 -5.88
CA LEU A 107 -8.15 -3.43 -6.15
C LEU A 107 -9.51 -3.87 -5.62
N PRO A 108 -10.34 -4.54 -6.45
CA PRO A 108 -11.62 -5.09 -5.99
C PRO A 108 -11.40 -6.01 -4.78
N ILE A 109 -12.12 -5.74 -3.69
CA ILE A 109 -12.04 -6.50 -2.43
C ILE A 109 -12.35 -8.00 -2.64
N ASP A 110 -13.04 -8.35 -3.74
CA ASP A 110 -13.35 -9.71 -4.16
C ASP A 110 -12.12 -10.57 -4.55
N PHE A 111 -10.94 -9.96 -4.78
CA PHE A 111 -9.72 -10.72 -5.05
C PHE A 111 -9.16 -11.41 -3.81
N ILE A 112 -9.42 -10.88 -2.61
CA ILE A 112 -8.89 -11.45 -1.35
C ILE A 112 -9.56 -12.80 -1.04
N PRO A 113 -10.91 -12.94 -1.09
CA PRO A 113 -11.57 -14.24 -0.95
C PRO A 113 -11.24 -15.22 -2.09
N ALA A 114 -11.00 -14.74 -3.31
CA ALA A 114 -10.63 -15.59 -4.43
C ALA A 114 -9.21 -16.15 -4.28
N LEU A 115 -8.27 -15.34 -3.79
CA LEU A 115 -6.89 -15.75 -3.53
C LEU A 115 -6.79 -16.71 -2.33
N SER A 116 -7.56 -16.47 -1.27
CA SER A 116 -7.61 -17.39 -0.11
C SER A 116 -8.17 -18.77 -0.49
N ARG A 117 -9.18 -18.81 -1.37
CA ARG A 117 -9.70 -20.04 -1.99
C ARG A 117 -8.66 -20.71 -2.89
N ALA A 118 -7.94 -19.95 -3.71
CA ALA A 118 -6.90 -20.49 -4.60
C ALA A 118 -5.66 -21.02 -3.85
N MET A 119 -5.32 -20.45 -2.69
CA MET A 119 -4.22 -20.88 -1.83
C MET A 119 -4.59 -22.03 -0.88
N GLY A 120 -5.82 -22.55 -0.93
CA GLY A 120 -6.23 -23.73 -0.16
C GLY A 120 -6.38 -23.51 1.35
N LEU A 121 -6.60 -22.27 1.78
CA LEU A 121 -6.72 -21.89 3.20
C LEU A 121 -8.06 -22.31 3.85
N GLU A 122 -8.84 -23.21 3.25
CA GLU A 122 -10.13 -23.68 3.81
C GLU A 122 -10.00 -24.72 4.93
N LYS A 123 -8.79 -25.22 5.26
CA LYS A 123 -8.63 -26.32 6.24
C LYS A 123 -7.92 -25.96 7.56
N GLY A 124 -7.77 -24.68 7.87
CA GLY A 124 -7.19 -24.24 9.14
C GLY A 124 -8.11 -23.26 9.84
N GLY A 125 -8.98 -23.78 10.70
CA GLY A 125 -10.01 -23.05 11.44
C GLY A 125 -9.53 -21.74 12.04
N ILE A 126 -9.96 -20.65 11.41
CA ILE A 126 -10.20 -19.38 12.08
C ILE A 126 -11.67 -19.11 11.76
N GLU A 127 -12.51 -19.32 12.76
CA GLU A 127 -13.92 -18.98 12.73
C GLU A 127 -14.01 -17.46 12.50
N LEU A 128 -14.51 -17.09 11.31
CA LEU A 128 -15.21 -15.83 11.08
C LEU A 128 -16.70 -16.13 11.19
#